data_AF-A0A966D772-F1
#
_entry.id   AF-A0A966D772-F1
#
_cell.length_a   1.000
_cell.length_b   1.000
_cell.length_c   1.000
_cell.angle_alpha   90.00
_cell.angle_beta   90.00
_cell.angle_gamma   90.00
#
_symmetry.space_group_name_H-M   'P 1'
#
loop_
_entity.id
_entity.type
_entity.pdbx_description
1 polymer ?
#
loop_
_entity_poly.entity_id
_entity_poly.type
_entity_poly.pdbx_seq_one_letter_code
_entity_poly.pdbx_strand_id
1 'polypeptide(L)'
;MPLLLDAPNLGEREKEMLLQCVDSTYVSTAGPFVPEFEERFARYLGAPAAVAVQSGTAAIHIALEELGIGVGDEVIVPALSFVASVNPVLYAGASPV
;
A
#
# COMPACT_ATOMS: atom_id res chain seq x y z
N MET A 1 13.71 20.64 -21.89
CA MET A 1 12.90 19.66 -21.15
C MET A 1 13.10 19.94 -19.67
N PRO A 2 12.05 20.14 -18.86
CA PRO A 2 12.23 20.33 -17.43
C PRO A 2 12.81 19.05 -16.80
N LEU A 3 13.71 19.20 -15.83
CA LEU A 3 14.15 18.10 -14.98
C LEU A 3 13.10 17.91 -13.89
N LEU A 4 12.39 16.79 -13.94
CA LEU A 4 11.37 16.41 -12.97
C LEU A 4 12.01 15.67 -11.79
N LEU A 5 11.49 15.89 -10.58
CA LEU A 5 12.02 15.25 -9.36
C LEU A 5 11.64 13.76 -9.29
N ASP A 6 10.42 13.42 -9.71
CA ASP A 6 9.76 12.14 -9.43
C ASP A 6 8.85 11.67 -10.59
N ALA A 7 9.33 11.80 -11.83
CA ALA A 7 8.57 11.31 -12.98
C ALA A 7 8.40 9.77 -12.93
N PRO A 8 7.19 9.24 -13.20
CA PRO A 8 6.97 7.80 -13.24
C PRO A 8 7.75 7.16 -14.39
N ASN A 9 8.34 5.99 -14.14
CA ASN A 9 9.04 5.20 -15.14
C ASN A 9 8.17 3.99 -15.53
N LEU A 10 7.45 4.10 -16.65
CA LEU A 10 6.57 3.07 -17.18
C LEU A 10 7.05 2.70 -18.60
N GLY A 11 7.18 1.41 -18.89
CA GLY A 11 7.61 0.87 -20.17
C GLY A 11 6.55 0.00 -20.85
N GLU A 12 6.97 -0.74 -21.87
CA GLU A 12 6.06 -1.60 -22.63
C GLU A 12 5.47 -2.73 -21.79
N ARG A 13 6.22 -3.27 -20.81
CA ARG A 13 5.72 -4.35 -19.95
C ARG A 13 4.53 -3.91 -19.09
N GLU A 14 4.61 -2.74 -18.47
CA GLU A 14 3.52 -2.21 -17.65
C GLU A 14 2.28 -1.96 -18.50
N LYS A 15 2.47 -1.49 -19.74
CA LYS A 15 1.39 -1.29 -20.71
C LYS A 15 0.75 -2.61 -21.16
N GLU A 16 1.56 -3.63 -21.47
CA GLU A 16 1.07 -4.97 -21.84
C GLU A 16 0.22 -5.57 -20.72
N MET A 17 0.69 -5.53 -19.47
CA MET A 17 -0.06 -6.04 -18.32
C MET A 17 -1.36 -5.26 -18.08
N LEU A 18 -1.34 -3.94 -18.26
CA LEU A 18 -2.55 -3.12 -18.15
C LEU A 18 -3.59 -3.50 -19.22
N LEU A 19 -3.16 -3.71 -20.47
CA LEU A 19 -4.04 -4.14 -21.55
C LEU A 19 -4.67 -5.51 -21.26
N GLN A 20 -3.92 -6.44 -20.65
CA GLN A 20 -4.47 -7.73 -20.22
C GLN A 20 -5.61 -7.58 -19.20
N CYS A 21 -5.55 -6.60 -18.27
CA CYS A 21 -6.66 -6.30 -17.37
C CYS A 21 -7.91 -5.84 -18.14
N VAL A 22 -7.72 -4.95 -19.11
CA VAL A 22 -8.81 -4.39 -19.93
C VAL A 22 -9.45 -5.47 -20.79
N ASP A 23 -8.65 -6.28 -21.49
CA ASP A 23 -9.11 -7.34 -22.37
C ASP A 23 -9.84 -8.45 -21.60
N SER A 24 -9.36 -8.78 -20.40
CA SER A 24 -9.99 -9.79 -19.53
C SER A 24 -11.18 -9.27 -18.71
N THR A 25 -11.44 -7.96 -18.74
CA THR A 25 -12.45 -7.24 -17.94
C THR A 25 -12.23 -7.27 -16.42
N TYR A 26 -11.12 -7.86 -15.94
CA TYR A 26 -10.70 -7.78 -14.55
C TYR A 26 -10.02 -6.43 -14.26
N VAL A 27 -10.86 -5.38 -14.18
CA VAL A 27 -10.42 -3.98 -14.02
C VAL A 27 -10.65 -3.41 -12.61
N SER A 28 -11.18 -4.22 -11.70
CA SER A 28 -11.45 -3.84 -10.31
C SER A 28 -10.53 -4.61 -9.36
N THR A 29 -10.93 -4.78 -8.11
CA THR A 29 -10.17 -5.49 -7.06
C THR A 29 -10.09 -7.00 -7.25
N ALA A 30 -10.85 -7.56 -8.19
CA ALA A 30 -10.83 -8.98 -8.53
C ALA A 30 -10.02 -9.21 -9.81
N GLY A 31 -9.19 -10.24 -9.80
CA GLY A 31 -8.39 -10.65 -10.96
C GLY A 31 -7.12 -11.40 -10.56
N PRO A 32 -6.41 -12.00 -11.53
CA PRO A 32 -5.23 -12.82 -11.24
C PRO A 32 -4.01 -12.01 -10.80
N PHE A 33 -3.89 -10.73 -11.21
CA PHE A 33 -2.69 -9.94 -10.94
C PHE A 33 -2.54 -9.49 -9.49
N VAL A 34 -3.64 -9.35 -8.74
CA VAL A 34 -3.59 -9.01 -7.31
C VAL A 34 -2.91 -10.12 -6.50
N PRO A 35 -3.40 -11.38 -6.49
CA PRO A 35 -2.74 -12.47 -5.76
C PRO A 35 -1.36 -12.81 -6.33
N GLU A 36 -1.13 -12.68 -7.65
CA GLU A 36 0.21 -12.87 -8.21
C GLU A 36 1.20 -11.81 -7.69
N PHE A 37 0.77 -10.56 -7.61
CA PHE A 37 1.59 -9.49 -7.04
C PHE A 37 1.89 -9.75 -5.56
N GLU A 38 0.87 -10.12 -4.77
CA GLU A 38 1.04 -10.45 -3.35
C GLU A 38 2.04 -11.59 -3.15
N GLU A 39 1.92 -12.70 -3.89
CA GLU A 39 2.84 -13.83 -3.78
C GLU A 39 4.28 -13.43 -4.15
N ARG A 40 4.45 -12.72 -5.27
CA ARG A 40 5.76 -12.30 -5.75
C ARG A 40 6.39 -11.26 -4.82
N PHE A 41 5.59 -10.37 -4.26
CA PHE A 41 6.06 -9.31 -3.35
C PHE A 41 6.42 -9.89 -1.98
N ALA A 42 5.63 -10.83 -1.45
CA ALA A 42 5.98 -11.57 -0.24
C ALA A 42 7.33 -12.28 -0.40
N ARG A 43 7.52 -12.97 -1.53
CA ARG A 43 8.78 -13.63 -1.87
C ARG A 43 9.95 -12.65 -1.99
N TYR A 44 9.73 -11.49 -2.61
CA TYR A 44 10.75 -10.44 -2.74
C TYR A 44 11.20 -9.91 -1.38
N LEU A 45 10.26 -9.72 -0.45
CA LEU A 45 10.55 -9.25 0.91
C LEU A 45 11.08 -10.35 1.86
N GLY A 46 10.96 -11.63 1.48
CA GLY A 46 11.21 -12.75 2.40
C GLY A 46 10.17 -12.87 3.52
N ALA A 47 8.98 -12.30 3.31
CA ALA A 47 7.87 -12.33 4.27
C ALA A 47 6.97 -13.57 4.03
N PRO A 48 6.28 -14.09 5.06
CA PRO A 48 5.38 -15.23 4.90
C PRO A 48 4.14 -14.91 4.03
N ALA A 49 3.73 -13.65 3.99
CA ALA A 49 2.60 -13.16 3.20
C ALA A 49 2.75 -11.67 2.89
N ALA A 50 1.98 -11.19 1.90
CA ALA A 50 1.79 -9.78 1.60
C ALA A 50 0.31 -9.56 1.24
N VAL A 51 -0.20 -8.36 1.51
CA VAL A 51 -1.57 -7.96 1.17
C VAL A 51 -1.52 -6.67 0.37
N ALA A 52 -2.10 -6.67 -0.82
CA ALA A 52 -2.16 -5.53 -1.70
C ALA A 52 -3.33 -4.62 -1.31
N VAL A 53 -3.04 -3.32 -1.19
CA VAL A 53 -4.04 -2.30 -0.85
C VAL A 53 -3.85 -1.06 -1.72
N GLN A 54 -4.87 -0.20 -1.75
CA GLN A 54 -4.94 0.96 -2.63
C GLN A 54 -3.92 2.09 -2.34
N SER A 55 -3.31 2.12 -1.15
CA SER A 55 -2.28 3.11 -0.81
C SER A 55 -1.47 2.70 0.42
N GLY A 56 -0.30 3.33 0.64
CA GLY A 56 0.48 3.15 1.86
C GLY A 56 -0.25 3.60 3.13
N THR A 57 -1.08 4.65 3.06
CA THR A 57 -1.90 5.09 4.20
C THR A 57 -2.92 4.01 4.58
N ALA A 58 -3.59 3.40 3.60
CA ALA A 58 -4.53 2.30 3.85
C ALA A 58 -3.83 1.07 4.44
N ALA A 59 -2.59 0.79 4.00
CA ALA A 59 -1.78 -0.32 4.51
C ALA A 59 -1.52 -0.18 6.01
N ILE A 60 -1.07 1.01 6.44
CA ILE A 60 -0.80 1.29 7.85
C ILE A 60 -2.11 1.24 8.66
N HIS A 61 -3.18 1.84 8.14
CA HIS A 61 -4.46 1.88 8.85
C HIS A 61 -5.02 0.48 9.13
N ILE A 62 -5.12 -0.37 8.11
CA ILE A 62 -5.59 -1.76 8.27
C ILE A 62 -4.64 -2.54 9.18
N ALA A 63 -3.32 -2.34 9.08
CA ALA A 63 -2.37 -3.00 9.97
C ALA A 63 -2.59 -2.64 11.44
N LEU A 64 -2.95 -1.38 11.76
CA LEU A 64 -3.28 -0.95 13.12
C LEU A 64 -4.61 -1.58 13.59
N GLU A 65 -5.64 -1.59 12.74
CA GLU A 65 -6.93 -2.21 13.05
C GLU A 65 -6.77 -3.72 13.32
N GLU A 66 -5.99 -4.44 12.51
CA GLU A 66 -5.72 -5.88 12.69
C GLU A 66 -4.92 -6.18 13.96
N LEU A 67 -4.09 -5.24 14.42
CA LEU A 67 -3.42 -5.33 15.72
C LEU A 67 -4.33 -4.98 16.91
N GLY A 68 -5.56 -4.54 16.64
CA GLY A 68 -6.53 -4.12 17.65
C GLY A 68 -6.23 -2.75 18.28
N ILE A 69 -5.40 -1.93 17.63
CA ILE A 69 -5.05 -0.60 18.11
C ILE A 69 -6.25 0.33 17.98
N GLY A 70 -6.53 1.11 19.03
CA GLY A 70 -7.60 2.10 18.99
C GLY A 70 -7.61 3.08 20.16
N VAL A 71 -8.82 3.47 20.58
CA VAL A 71 -9.02 4.50 21.62
C VAL A 71 -8.35 4.10 22.93
N GLY A 72 -7.45 4.96 23.41
CA GLY A 72 -6.71 4.75 24.66
C GLY A 72 -5.31 4.17 24.46
N ASP A 73 -4.98 3.69 23.25
CA ASP A 73 -3.63 3.25 22.93
C ASP A 73 -2.73 4.41 22.50
N GLU A 74 -1.43 4.22 22.68
CA GLU A 74 -0.38 5.14 22.24
C GLU A 74 0.50 4.47 21.18
N VAL A 75 0.84 5.20 20.11
CA VAL A 75 1.70 4.72 19.03
C VAL A 75 2.86 5.68 18.84
N ILE A 76 4.09 5.20 19.06
CA ILE A 76 5.30 6.00 18.87
C ILE A 76 5.51 6.28 17.39
N VAL A 77 5.67 7.56 17.03
CA VAL A 77 5.91 7.99 15.65
C VAL A 77 7.05 9.02 15.60
N PRO A 78 7.89 9.01 14.55
CA PRO A 78 8.93 10.02 14.42
C PRO A 78 8.33 11.41 14.22
N ALA A 79 8.83 12.40 14.98
CA ALA A 79 8.42 13.80 14.84
C ALA A 79 8.73 14.38 13.44
N LEU A 80 9.72 13.82 12.73
CA LEU A 80 10.05 14.16 11.35
C LEU A 80 9.81 12.96 10.44
N SER A 81 8.64 12.94 9.80
CA SER A 81 8.21 11.91 8.86
C SER A 81 7.17 12.49 7.89
N PHE A 82 6.72 11.70 6.92
CA PHE A 82 5.56 12.03 6.12
C PHE A 82 4.26 11.83 6.91
N VAL A 83 3.28 12.74 6.77
CA VAL A 83 2.05 12.77 7.59
C VAL A 83 1.27 11.45 7.59
N ALA A 84 1.37 10.66 6.51
CA ALA A 84 0.71 9.36 6.42
C ALA A 84 1.24 8.31 7.40
N SER A 85 2.34 8.55 8.12
CA SER A 85 2.74 7.68 9.24
C SER A 85 1.97 7.97 10.53
N VAL A 86 1.33 9.14 10.66
CA VAL A 86 0.64 9.58 11.88
C VAL A 86 -0.88 9.55 11.70
N ASN A 87 -1.36 9.97 10.53
CA ASN A 87 -2.79 10.00 10.23
C ASN A 87 -3.52 8.66 10.51
N PRO A 88 -2.99 7.48 10.12
CA PRO A 88 -3.61 6.20 10.43
C PRO A 88 -3.79 5.93 11.93
N VAL A 89 -2.85 6.40 12.76
CA VAL A 89 -2.96 6.30 14.24
C VAL A 89 -4.19 7.07 14.72
N LEU A 90 -4.37 8.29 14.20
CA LEU A 90 -5.53 9.12 14.52
C LEU A 90 -6.84 8.55 13.97
N TYR A 91 -6.82 7.93 12.78
CA TYR A 91 -8.00 7.28 12.19
C TYR A 91 -8.49 6.10 13.03
N ALA A 92 -7.56 5.32 13.59
CA ALA A 92 -7.87 4.25 14.55
C ALA A 92 -8.36 4.77 15.91
N GLY A 93 -8.22 6.07 16.19
CA GLY A 93 -8.59 6.71 17.47
C GLY A 93 -7.51 6.63 18.55
N ALA A 94 -6.30 6.14 18.21
CA ALA A 94 -5.15 6.10 19.10
C ALA A 94 -4.42 7.45 19.19
N SER A 95 -3.52 7.59 20.15
CA SER A 95 -2.72 8.80 20.38
C SER A 95 -1.29 8.63 19.87
N PRO A 96 -0.85 9.44 18.89
CA PRO A 96 0.56 9.44 18.48
C PRO A 96 1.45 10.08 19.56
N VAL A 97 2.61 9.48 19.81
CA VAL A 97 3.63 9.94 20.79
C VAL A 97 4.98 10.17 20.12
#